data_AF-A0A1R3RFB5-F1
#
_entry.id   AF-A0A1R3RFB5-F1
#
_cell.length_a   1.000
_cell.length_b   1.000
_cell.length_c   1.000
_cell.angle_alpha   90.00
_cell.angle_beta   90.00
_cell.angle_gamma   90.00
#
_symmetry.space_group_name_H-M   'P 1'
#
loop_
_entity.id
_entity.type
_entity.pdbx_description
1 polymer ?
#
loop_
_entity_poly.entity_id
_entity_poly.type
_entity_poly.pdbx_seq_one_letter_code
_entity_poly.pdbx_strand_id
1 'polypeptide(L)'
;MGVLTNEGLPVRDSLWGTNDRERDENITPTIVELPWHIRLLNEKDDLNTIAVYLAAFRRNLKDCGVDFHITHHPLSFIDDAERDGALFKYTNSDKRNGHQLNNLYLHSREGNWATLCVTRRHHLRGIVWHHWALAVISEPKQLPVQTQHDTGIHLLMYDSRPPPEPTRERERDYFGNYLQLDQQKLLEAFVQKFRTVSFAVNRSPIVVQGEHDPLRLTMWWIWAVARYEGRPYQREGDLDDPRWRLANSRHMDLTPNRSRTIEARIHQIIPQR
;
A
#
# COMPACT_ATOMS: atom_id res chain seq x y z
N MET A 1 -25.19 17.42 4.46
CA MET A 1 -25.17 17.77 5.90
C MET A 1 -24.17 16.84 6.57
N GLY A 2 -23.06 17.38 7.09
CA GLY A 2 -22.03 16.59 7.77
C GLY A 2 -22.53 16.13 9.15
N VAL A 3 -22.17 14.90 9.53
CA VAL A 3 -22.43 14.38 10.86
C VAL A 3 -21.36 14.94 11.79
N LEU A 4 -21.76 15.87 12.65
CA LEU A 4 -20.90 16.35 13.74
C LEU A 4 -20.84 15.26 14.81
N THR A 5 -19.64 14.79 15.15
CA THR A 5 -19.42 14.08 16.43
C THR A 5 -19.06 15.11 17.51
N ASN A 6 -19.24 14.71 18.78
CA ASN A 6 -19.26 15.56 19.99
C ASN A 6 -17.99 16.39 20.29
N GLU A 7 -17.02 16.51 19.39
CA GLU A 7 -15.80 17.33 19.55
C GLU A 7 -15.73 18.56 18.62
N GLY A 8 -16.81 18.92 17.92
CA GLY A 8 -16.94 20.24 17.30
C GLY A 8 -15.99 20.52 16.12
N LEU A 9 -15.31 19.52 15.58
CA LEU A 9 -14.53 19.63 14.34
C LEU A 9 -15.30 18.96 13.19
N PRO A 10 -15.42 19.62 12.01
CA PRO A 10 -15.96 18.96 10.83
C PRO A 10 -14.97 17.87 10.40
N VAL A 11 -15.25 16.62 10.77
CA VAL A 11 -14.50 15.47 10.26
C VAL A 11 -15.15 15.09 8.94
N ARG A 12 -14.41 15.30 7.85
CA ARG A 12 -14.73 14.62 6.59
C ARG A 12 -14.30 13.17 6.78
N ASP A 13 -15.21 12.33 7.24
CA ASP A 13 -14.96 10.92 7.64
C ASP A 13 -14.43 10.02 6.51
N SER A 14 -14.33 10.54 5.29
CA SER A 14 -13.73 9.92 4.13
C SER A 14 -13.43 10.95 3.04
N LEU A 15 -12.48 10.64 2.15
CA LEU A 15 -12.34 11.30 0.84
C LEU A 15 -13.57 11.08 -0.07
N TRP A 16 -14.59 10.35 0.39
CA TRP A 16 -15.71 9.80 -0.38
C TRP A 16 -17.02 10.57 -0.22
N GLY A 17 -17.00 11.73 0.46
CA GLY A 17 -18.21 12.54 0.68
C GLY A 17 -19.30 11.77 1.46
N THR A 18 -20.54 12.27 1.40
CA THR A 18 -21.72 11.50 1.82
C THR A 18 -22.18 10.62 0.65
N ASN A 19 -22.13 9.29 0.82
CA ASN A 19 -22.72 8.28 -0.07
C ASN A 19 -21.99 7.95 -1.39
N ASP A 20 -20.67 7.95 -1.46
CA ASP A 20 -19.89 7.31 -2.54
C ASP A 20 -20.21 7.79 -3.98
N ARG A 21 -20.96 8.89 -4.15
CA ARG A 21 -21.44 9.37 -5.46
C ARG A 21 -20.73 10.60 -5.96
N GLU A 22 -20.07 11.32 -5.08
CA GLU A 22 -19.39 12.55 -5.42
C GLU A 22 -18.05 12.48 -4.68
N ARG A 23 -16.99 12.14 -5.42
CA ARG A 23 -15.77 12.91 -5.19
C ARG A 23 -16.26 14.33 -5.33
N ASP A 24 -16.25 15.09 -4.26
CA ASP A 24 -16.47 16.53 -4.36
C ASP A 24 -15.23 17.02 -5.10
N GLU A 25 -15.24 16.93 -6.43
CA GLU A 25 -14.07 17.11 -7.31
C GLU A 25 -13.43 18.49 -7.11
N ASN A 26 -14.16 19.39 -6.45
CA ASN A 26 -13.80 20.76 -6.15
C ASN A 26 -13.29 20.99 -4.72
N ILE A 27 -13.27 19.99 -3.83
CA ILE A 27 -12.85 20.18 -2.43
C ILE A 27 -11.63 19.31 -2.11
N THR A 28 -10.46 19.94 -2.11
CA THR A 28 -9.22 19.35 -1.59
C THR A 28 -9.28 19.33 -0.06
N PRO A 29 -9.10 18.18 0.61
CA PRO A 29 -9.09 18.14 2.07
C PRO A 29 -7.92 18.97 2.62
N THR A 30 -8.10 19.53 3.80
CA THR A 30 -7.12 20.28 4.58
C THR A 30 -6.55 19.39 5.69
N ILE A 31 -5.40 19.77 6.23
CA ILE A 31 -4.75 19.02 7.31
C ILE A 31 -5.67 18.80 8.53
N VAL A 32 -6.59 19.72 8.83
CA VAL A 32 -7.47 19.61 10.01
C VAL A 32 -8.55 18.54 9.87
N GLU A 33 -8.86 18.12 8.64
CA GLU A 33 -9.83 17.06 8.34
C GLU A 33 -9.21 15.66 8.47
N LEU A 34 -7.89 15.56 8.56
CA LEU A 34 -7.22 14.29 8.83
C LEU A 34 -7.53 13.81 10.26
N PRO A 35 -7.73 12.50 10.48
CA PRO A 35 -7.80 11.93 11.82
C PRO A 35 -6.60 12.34 12.67
N TRP A 36 -6.83 12.61 13.97
CA TRP A 36 -5.81 13.16 14.86
C TRP A 36 -4.54 12.31 14.91
N HIS A 37 -4.66 10.99 14.87
CA HIS A 37 -3.54 10.05 14.89
C HIS A 37 -2.71 10.07 13.60
N ILE A 38 -3.26 10.62 12.51
CA ILE A 38 -2.50 10.92 11.28
C ILE A 38 -1.89 12.31 11.41
N ARG A 39 -2.63 13.31 11.89
CA ARG A 39 -2.13 14.70 12.04
C ARG A 39 -0.88 14.79 12.91
N LEU A 40 -0.84 14.01 13.99
CA LEU A 40 0.26 14.04 14.95
C LEU A 40 1.52 13.28 14.50
N LEU A 41 1.44 12.52 13.40
CA LEU A 41 2.60 11.83 12.85
C LEU A 41 3.52 12.79 12.10
N ASN A 42 4.81 12.47 12.10
CA ASN A 42 5.83 13.12 11.31
C ASN A 42 6.77 12.10 10.66
N GLU A 43 7.27 12.39 9.45
CA GLU A 43 8.23 11.51 8.76
C GLU A 43 9.52 11.24 9.56
N LYS A 44 9.81 12.06 10.58
CA LYS A 44 10.98 11.91 11.46
C LYS A 44 10.70 11.08 12.71
N ASP A 45 9.45 10.69 12.95
CA ASP A 45 9.11 9.85 14.09
C ASP A 45 9.82 8.49 13.97
N ASP A 46 10.26 7.95 15.10
CA ASP A 46 10.85 6.62 15.13
C ASP A 46 9.78 5.53 14.93
N LEU A 47 10.21 4.32 14.53
CA LEU A 47 9.29 3.24 14.21
C LEU A 47 8.39 2.80 15.39
N ASN A 48 8.83 2.98 16.64
CA ASN A 48 7.98 2.65 17.79
C ASN A 48 6.87 3.69 17.95
N THR A 49 7.21 4.97 17.82
CA THR A 49 6.23 6.06 17.80
C THR A 49 5.22 5.85 16.68
N ILE A 50 5.67 5.54 15.46
CA ILE A 50 4.80 5.23 14.32
C ILE A 50 3.89 4.03 14.62
N ALA A 51 4.41 2.97 15.25
CA ALA A 51 3.62 1.80 15.63
C ALA A 51 2.51 2.12 16.64
N VAL A 52 2.76 3.01 17.61
CA VAL A 52 1.75 3.47 18.57
C VAL A 52 0.60 4.17 17.85
N TYR A 53 0.91 5.06 16.92
CA TYR A 53 -0.11 5.74 16.10
C TYR A 53 -0.85 4.77 15.16
N LEU A 54 -0.18 3.78 14.58
CA LEU A 54 -0.82 2.72 13.79
C LEU A 54 -1.79 1.87 14.64
N ALA A 55 -1.46 1.60 15.90
CA ALA A 55 -2.37 0.91 16.80
C ALA A 55 -3.63 1.74 17.11
N ALA A 56 -3.47 3.05 17.33
CA ALA A 56 -4.58 3.98 17.52
C ALA A 56 -5.44 4.12 16.25
N PHE A 57 -4.80 4.25 15.09
CA PHE A 57 -5.41 4.26 13.76
C PHE A 57 -6.29 3.04 13.55
N ARG A 58 -5.75 1.84 13.80
CA ARG A 58 -6.47 0.57 13.68
C ARG A 58 -7.67 0.50 14.62
N ARG A 59 -7.50 0.92 15.88
CA ARG A 59 -8.58 0.93 16.85
C ARG A 59 -9.71 1.85 16.40
N ASN A 60 -9.38 3.05 15.91
CA ASN A 60 -10.36 4.00 15.43
C ASN A 60 -11.14 3.46 14.22
N LEU A 61 -10.47 2.83 13.25
CA LEU A 61 -11.15 2.16 12.13
C LEU A 61 -12.13 1.07 12.61
N LYS A 62 -11.72 0.27 13.61
CA LYS A 62 -12.59 -0.74 14.22
C LYS A 62 -13.80 -0.12 14.93
N ASP A 63 -13.60 0.97 15.66
CA ASP A 63 -14.67 1.70 16.34
C ASP A 63 -15.66 2.31 15.34
N CYS A 64 -15.18 2.66 14.13
CA CYS A 64 -16.00 3.06 12.98
C CYS A 64 -16.68 1.89 12.23
N GLY A 65 -16.58 0.65 12.73
CA GLY A 65 -17.21 -0.54 12.13
C GLY A 65 -16.55 -1.05 10.84
N VAL A 66 -15.34 -0.59 10.52
CA VAL A 66 -14.65 -0.98 9.28
C VAL A 66 -14.07 -2.39 9.37
N ASP A 67 -14.52 -3.29 8.50
CA ASP A 67 -13.94 -4.63 8.36
C ASP A 67 -12.76 -4.63 7.39
N PHE A 68 -11.62 -4.10 7.87
CA PHE A 68 -10.39 -3.99 7.12
C PHE A 68 -9.19 -4.11 8.06
N HIS A 69 -8.31 -5.09 7.82
CA HIS A 69 -7.20 -5.37 8.73
C HIS A 69 -6.02 -4.42 8.48
N ILE A 70 -5.52 -3.78 9.53
CA ILE A 70 -4.35 -2.91 9.45
C ILE A 70 -3.24 -3.46 10.34
N THR A 71 -2.02 -3.51 9.81
CA THR A 71 -0.83 -3.82 10.61
C THR A 71 -0.57 -2.71 11.62
N HIS A 72 -0.31 -3.10 12.87
CA HIS A 72 0.08 -2.16 13.91
C HIS A 72 1.60 -1.92 13.92
N HIS A 73 2.37 -2.68 13.14
CA HIS A 73 3.80 -2.53 12.98
C HIS A 73 4.14 -2.34 11.50
N PRO A 74 4.94 -1.33 11.14
CA PRO A 74 5.40 -1.15 9.77
C PRO A 74 6.26 -2.34 9.30
N LEU A 75 6.17 -2.68 8.02
CA LEU A 75 7.11 -3.61 7.39
C LEU A 75 8.41 -2.87 7.02
N SER A 76 9.57 -3.31 7.51
CA SER A 76 10.81 -2.50 7.47
C SER A 76 11.91 -3.06 6.58
N PHE A 77 12.09 -2.52 5.38
CA PHE A 77 13.11 -2.93 4.41
C PHE A 77 14.44 -2.20 4.65
N ILE A 78 15.56 -2.93 4.48
CA ILE A 78 16.93 -2.43 4.64
C ILE A 78 17.55 -2.15 3.26
N ASP A 79 18.32 -1.06 3.16
CA ASP A 79 19.11 -0.64 1.98
C ASP A 79 20.20 -1.66 1.59
N ASP A 80 20.58 -1.69 0.31
CA ASP A 80 21.65 -2.54 -0.22
C ASP A 80 23.05 -2.12 0.30
N ALA A 81 23.26 -0.85 0.71
CA ALA A 81 24.54 -0.39 1.27
C ALA A 81 24.95 -1.09 2.58
N GLU A 82 23.99 -1.60 3.38
CA GLU A 82 24.27 -2.46 4.54
C GLU A 82 24.43 -3.94 4.14
N ARG A 83 23.98 -4.35 2.93
CA ARG A 83 24.14 -5.72 2.42
C ARG A 83 25.57 -6.03 1.97
N ASP A 84 26.28 -5.05 1.44
CA ASP A 84 27.64 -5.25 0.93
C ASP A 84 28.72 -5.18 2.04
N GLY A 85 28.37 -4.64 3.22
CA GLY A 85 29.29 -4.48 4.35
C GLY A 85 29.35 -5.64 5.36
N ALA A 86 28.43 -6.61 5.30
CA ALA A 86 28.34 -7.68 6.29
C ALA A 86 28.49 -9.07 5.65
N LEU A 87 29.53 -9.80 6.08
CA LEU A 87 29.74 -11.24 5.82
C LEU A 87 28.57 -12.14 6.28
N PHE A 88 27.58 -11.59 6.98
CA PHE A 88 26.36 -12.27 7.37
C PHE A 88 25.16 -11.67 6.62
N LYS A 89 24.83 -12.32 5.50
CA LYS A 89 23.60 -12.13 4.74
C LYS A 89 22.37 -12.21 5.66
N TYR A 90 21.46 -11.24 5.53
CA TYR A 90 20.11 -11.21 6.13
C TYR A 90 20.06 -11.07 7.66
N THR A 91 20.34 -9.87 8.17
CA THR A 91 20.32 -9.53 9.61
C THR A 91 18.90 -9.35 10.14
N ASN A 92 18.20 -10.43 10.52
CA ASN A 92 16.99 -10.49 11.37
C ASN A 92 15.72 -9.69 10.98
N SER A 93 15.80 -8.54 10.31
CA SER A 93 14.68 -7.71 9.83
C SER A 93 13.95 -8.40 8.69
N ASP A 94 14.66 -8.95 7.69
CA ASP A 94 14.04 -9.67 6.58
C ASP A 94 13.32 -10.95 7.02
N LYS A 95 13.84 -11.63 8.06
CA LYS A 95 13.15 -12.76 8.69
C LYS A 95 11.88 -12.29 9.42
N ARG A 96 11.94 -11.16 10.15
CA ARG A 96 10.77 -10.58 10.81
C ARG A 96 9.73 -10.06 9.82
N ASN A 97 10.12 -9.40 8.74
CA ASN A 97 9.22 -8.95 7.66
C ASN A 97 8.63 -10.13 6.89
N GLY A 98 9.44 -11.16 6.59
CA GLY A 98 8.97 -12.39 5.97
C GLY A 98 7.95 -13.11 6.85
N HIS A 99 8.21 -13.19 8.15
CA HIS A 99 7.24 -13.68 9.13
C HIS A 99 6.01 -12.77 9.25
N GLN A 100 6.15 -11.45 9.23
CA GLN A 100 5.04 -10.51 9.30
C GLN A 100 4.17 -10.54 8.04
N LEU A 101 4.75 -10.59 6.84
CA LEU A 101 4.02 -10.76 5.57
C LEU A 101 3.33 -12.12 5.50
N ASN A 102 4.01 -13.19 5.91
CA ASN A 102 3.41 -14.51 5.97
C ASN A 102 2.32 -14.58 7.04
N ASN A 103 2.51 -13.94 8.19
CA ASN A 103 1.51 -13.86 9.25
C ASN A 103 0.32 -12.99 8.81
N LEU A 104 0.57 -11.87 8.13
CA LEU A 104 -0.46 -11.02 7.58
C LEU A 104 -1.31 -11.79 6.61
N TYR A 105 -0.70 -12.49 5.67
CA TYR A 105 -1.43 -13.29 4.71
C TYR A 105 -2.17 -14.47 5.37
N LEU A 106 -1.50 -15.24 6.23
CA LEU A 106 -2.07 -16.47 6.81
C LEU A 106 -3.03 -16.23 7.98
N HIS A 107 -2.90 -15.12 8.71
CA HIS A 107 -3.64 -14.87 9.95
C HIS A 107 -4.59 -13.66 9.89
N SER A 108 -4.61 -12.87 8.80
CA SER A 108 -5.64 -11.82 8.60
C SER A 108 -7.03 -12.38 8.25
N ARG A 109 -7.26 -13.69 8.44
CA ARG A 109 -8.57 -14.36 8.31
C ARG A 109 -9.26 -14.11 6.97
N GLU A 110 -8.53 -14.34 5.88
CA GLU A 110 -9.10 -14.30 4.52
C GLU A 110 -9.71 -12.94 4.12
N GLY A 111 -9.41 -11.86 4.86
CA GLY A 111 -10.00 -10.53 4.69
C GLY A 111 -9.14 -9.54 3.91
N ASN A 112 -9.67 -8.33 3.73
CA ASN A 112 -8.95 -7.21 3.13
C ASN A 112 -7.99 -6.60 4.14
N TRP A 113 -6.81 -6.18 3.70
CA TRP A 113 -5.81 -5.65 4.62
C TRP A 113 -4.92 -4.59 3.99
N ALA A 114 -4.29 -3.76 4.84
CA ALA A 114 -3.24 -2.84 4.41
C ALA A 114 -2.14 -2.74 5.46
N THR A 115 -0.98 -2.32 5.00
CA THR A 115 0.20 -2.14 5.83
C THR A 115 0.97 -0.90 5.40
N LEU A 116 1.52 -0.22 6.40
CA LEU A 116 2.61 0.72 6.20
C LEU A 116 3.89 -0.07 5.94
N CYS A 117 4.65 0.37 4.95
CA CYS A 117 5.98 -0.11 4.61
C CYS A 117 6.97 1.05 4.80
N VAL A 118 8.14 0.72 5.32
CA VAL A 118 9.22 1.67 5.54
C VAL A 118 10.52 1.11 4.99
N THR A 119 11.21 1.92 4.21
CA THR A 119 12.49 1.54 3.61
C THR A 119 13.55 2.49 4.11
N ARG A 120 14.54 1.94 4.80
CA ARG A 120 15.68 2.72 5.32
C ARG A 120 16.53 3.16 4.14
N ARG A 121 16.87 4.45 4.05
CA ARG A 121 17.80 4.96 3.04
C ARG A 121 18.96 5.68 3.68
N HIS A 122 20.16 5.40 3.19
CA HIS A 122 21.35 6.15 3.57
C HIS A 122 21.48 7.39 2.70
N HIS A 123 21.42 8.57 3.32
CA HIS A 123 21.73 9.84 2.68
C HIS A 123 23.04 10.41 3.25
N LEU A 124 23.68 11.31 2.50
CA LEU A 124 24.90 12.02 2.94
C LEU A 124 24.72 12.74 4.30
N ARG A 125 23.49 13.10 4.67
CA ARG A 125 23.15 13.82 5.92
C ARG A 125 22.60 12.93 7.03
N GLY A 126 22.62 11.60 6.86
CA GLY A 126 22.10 10.65 7.82
C GLY A 126 21.08 9.69 7.22
N ILE A 127 20.25 9.12 8.10
CA ILE A 127 19.32 8.04 7.76
C ILE A 127 17.92 8.61 7.64
N VAL A 128 17.23 8.30 6.55
CA VAL A 128 15.85 8.74 6.31
C VAL A 128 14.98 7.52 6.00
N TRP A 129 13.79 7.49 6.57
CA TRP A 129 12.78 6.49 6.24
C TRP A 129 11.97 6.96 5.04
N HIS A 130 11.89 6.10 4.04
CA HIS A 130 10.92 6.25 2.97
C HIS A 130 9.67 5.45 3.30
N HIS A 131 8.52 6.12 3.25
CA HIS A 131 7.23 5.58 3.69
C HIS A 131 6.34 5.32 2.47
N TRP A 132 5.87 4.09 2.33
CA TRP A 132 4.94 3.68 1.29
C TRP A 132 3.94 2.67 1.87
N ALA A 133 2.91 2.33 1.13
CA ALA A 133 1.84 1.46 1.61
C ALA A 133 1.50 0.38 0.58
N LEU A 134 1.03 -0.74 1.11
CA LEU A 134 0.42 -1.80 0.33
C LEU A 134 -0.93 -2.13 0.94
N ALA A 135 -1.96 -2.18 0.10
CA ALA A 135 -3.27 -2.70 0.43
C ALA A 135 -3.61 -3.87 -0.48
N VAL A 136 -4.34 -4.83 0.08
CA VAL A 136 -4.75 -6.06 -0.59
C VAL A 136 -6.25 -6.23 -0.41
N ILE A 137 -6.94 -6.31 -1.55
CA ILE A 137 -8.35 -6.63 -1.62
C ILE A 137 -8.49 -8.06 -2.13
N SER A 138 -9.12 -8.91 -1.34
CA SER A 138 -9.32 -10.31 -1.68
C SER A 138 -10.53 -10.46 -2.60
N GLU A 139 -10.40 -11.28 -3.65
CA GLU A 139 -11.53 -11.59 -4.51
C GLU A 139 -12.52 -12.49 -3.76
N PRO A 140 -13.84 -12.23 -3.83
CA PRO A 140 -14.83 -13.05 -3.16
C PRO A 140 -14.75 -14.51 -3.61
N LYS A 141 -14.87 -15.43 -2.65
CA LYS A 141 -14.99 -16.86 -2.93
C LYS A 141 -16.27 -17.13 -3.69
N GLN A 142 -16.14 -17.79 -4.83
CA GLN A 142 -17.28 -18.28 -5.62
C GLN A 142 -17.76 -19.64 -5.09
N LEU A 143 -16.86 -20.42 -4.50
CA LEU A 143 -17.16 -21.72 -3.90
C LEU A 143 -16.59 -21.81 -2.47
N PRO A 144 -17.26 -22.50 -1.53
CA PRO A 144 -16.80 -22.62 -0.14
C PRO A 144 -15.41 -23.25 0.02
N VAL A 145 -14.98 -24.08 -0.93
CA VAL A 145 -13.72 -24.84 -0.90
C VAL A 145 -12.53 -24.05 -1.46
N GLN A 146 -12.78 -22.93 -2.15
CA GLN A 146 -11.72 -22.13 -2.73
C GLN A 146 -10.86 -21.49 -1.62
N THR A 147 -9.55 -21.61 -1.78
CA THR A 147 -8.59 -20.83 -1.00
C THR A 147 -8.39 -19.46 -1.65
N GLN A 148 -7.84 -18.49 -0.93
CA GLN A 148 -7.47 -17.20 -1.53
C GLN A 148 -6.42 -17.32 -2.65
N HIS A 149 -5.61 -18.39 -2.62
CA HIS A 149 -4.70 -18.67 -3.73
C HIS A 149 -5.46 -18.98 -5.02
N ASP A 150 -6.68 -19.51 -4.92
CA ASP A 150 -7.53 -19.90 -6.04
C ASP A 150 -8.38 -18.72 -6.55
N THR A 151 -8.96 -17.93 -5.63
CA THR A 151 -9.80 -16.76 -5.98
C THR A 151 -8.96 -15.61 -6.53
N GLY A 152 -7.81 -15.37 -5.92
CA GLY A 152 -6.89 -14.32 -6.26
C GLY A 152 -7.10 -13.01 -5.49
N ILE A 153 -6.21 -12.06 -5.76
CA ILE A 153 -6.10 -10.81 -5.00
C ILE A 153 -5.88 -9.59 -5.91
N HIS A 154 -6.36 -8.44 -5.48
CA HIS A 154 -6.09 -7.14 -6.08
C HIS A 154 -5.11 -6.37 -5.19
N LEU A 155 -3.98 -5.96 -5.78
CA LEU A 155 -2.91 -5.26 -5.08
C LEU A 155 -2.96 -3.76 -5.40
N LEU A 156 -2.98 -2.95 -4.35
CA LEU A 156 -2.93 -1.49 -4.42
C LEU A 156 -1.70 -0.99 -3.69
N MET A 157 -0.79 -0.36 -4.41
CA MET A 157 0.41 0.24 -3.84
C MET A 157 0.32 1.75 -3.88
N TYR A 158 0.78 2.38 -2.82
CA TYR A 158 0.87 3.83 -2.74
C TYR A 158 2.24 4.26 -2.23
N ASP A 159 2.85 5.19 -2.94
CA ASP A 159 4.07 5.88 -2.57
C ASP A 159 3.80 7.38 -2.63
N SER A 160 3.99 8.11 -1.53
CA SER A 160 3.83 9.57 -1.54
C SER A 160 4.93 10.30 -2.33
N ARG A 161 5.98 9.58 -2.74
CA ARG A 161 7.04 10.05 -3.64
C ARG A 161 7.22 9.03 -4.78
N PRO A 162 6.22 8.84 -5.66
CA PRO A 162 6.29 7.82 -6.70
C PRO A 162 7.40 8.18 -7.71
N PRO A 163 8.06 7.18 -8.34
CA PRO A 163 8.95 7.43 -9.46
C PRO A 163 8.26 8.23 -10.58
N PRO A 164 9.01 9.06 -11.33
CA PRO A 164 8.44 9.79 -12.46
C PRO A 164 7.95 8.82 -13.53
N GLU A 165 6.84 9.16 -14.17
CA GLU A 165 6.25 8.29 -15.18
C GLU A 165 7.16 8.15 -16.43
N PRO A 166 7.32 6.93 -16.96
CA PRO A 166 8.09 6.72 -18.17
C PRO A 166 7.55 7.50 -19.37
N THR A 167 8.44 8.21 -20.06
CA THR A 167 8.07 9.02 -21.23
C THR A 167 7.89 8.16 -22.49
N ARG A 168 8.63 7.06 -22.59
CA ARG A 168 8.60 6.16 -23.75
C ARG A 168 7.53 5.09 -23.59
N GLU A 169 6.74 4.89 -24.64
CA GLU A 169 5.65 3.90 -24.66
C GLU A 169 6.11 2.49 -24.30
N ARG A 170 7.25 2.04 -24.83
CA ARG A 170 7.83 0.71 -24.54
C ARG A 170 8.17 0.49 -23.06
N GLU A 171 8.45 1.56 -22.33
CA GLU A 171 8.78 1.50 -20.90
C GLU A 171 7.52 1.49 -20.03
N ARG A 172 6.36 1.87 -20.58
CA ARG A 172 5.11 1.97 -19.82
C ARG A 172 4.47 0.62 -19.51
N ASP A 173 4.85 -0.43 -20.24
CA ASP A 173 4.30 -1.78 -20.08
C ASP A 173 4.99 -2.59 -18.96
N TYR A 174 6.15 -2.14 -18.49
CA TYR A 174 6.93 -2.81 -17.45
C TYR A 174 6.70 -2.16 -16.09
N PHE A 175 6.17 -2.93 -15.13
CA PHE A 175 5.82 -2.42 -13.81
C PHE A 175 7.02 -1.91 -13.02
N GLY A 176 8.22 -2.48 -13.23
CA GLY A 176 9.43 -2.08 -12.51
C GLY A 176 9.83 -0.63 -12.77
N ASN A 177 9.39 -0.03 -13.87
CA ASN A 177 9.67 1.38 -14.17
C ASN A 177 8.84 2.36 -13.33
N TYR A 178 7.86 1.87 -12.57
CA TYR A 178 7.00 2.66 -11.70
C TYR A 178 7.26 2.37 -10.23
N LEU A 179 8.14 1.43 -9.94
CA LEU A 179 8.43 0.94 -8.60
C LEU A 179 9.88 1.15 -8.23
N GLN A 180 10.10 1.28 -6.94
CA GLN A 180 11.43 1.21 -6.35
C GLN A 180 11.86 -0.25 -6.18
N LEU A 181 13.15 -0.49 -5.97
CA LEU A 181 13.71 -1.84 -5.98
C LEU A 181 13.10 -2.76 -4.92
N ASP A 182 12.86 -2.23 -3.71
CA ASP A 182 12.20 -2.91 -2.60
C ASP A 182 10.73 -3.22 -2.88
N GLN A 183 10.01 -2.25 -3.47
CA GLN A 183 8.62 -2.42 -3.92
C GLN A 183 8.51 -3.49 -5.01
N GLN A 184 9.43 -3.47 -5.98
CA GLN A 184 9.53 -4.48 -7.03
C GLN A 184 9.78 -5.87 -6.44
N LYS A 185 10.78 -6.01 -5.55
CA LYS A 185 11.09 -7.29 -4.88
C LYS A 185 9.88 -7.83 -4.11
N LEU A 186 9.13 -6.96 -3.43
CA LEU A 186 7.90 -7.36 -2.76
C LEU A 186 6.86 -7.86 -3.76
N LEU A 187 6.60 -7.10 -4.83
CA LEU A 187 5.60 -7.46 -5.83
C LEU A 187 5.93 -8.79 -6.52
N GLU A 188 7.21 -9.01 -6.87
CA GLU A 188 7.67 -10.28 -7.43
C GLU A 188 7.40 -11.46 -6.50
N ALA A 189 7.61 -11.30 -5.18
CA ALA A 189 7.28 -12.32 -4.20
C ALA A 189 5.77 -12.60 -4.13
N PHE A 190 4.93 -11.57 -4.24
CA PHE A 190 3.47 -11.73 -4.32
C PHE A 190 3.04 -12.50 -5.57
N VAL A 191 3.54 -12.13 -6.74
CA VAL A 191 3.21 -12.77 -8.03
C VAL A 191 3.68 -14.24 -8.10
N GLN A 192 4.72 -14.59 -7.33
CA GLN A 192 5.16 -15.98 -7.20
C GLN A 192 4.23 -16.81 -6.33
N LYS A 193 3.67 -16.23 -5.26
CA LYS A 193 2.93 -16.96 -4.24
C LYS A 193 1.41 -16.93 -4.45
N PHE A 194 0.89 -15.92 -5.13
CA PHE A 194 -0.55 -15.67 -5.24
C PHE A 194 -0.98 -15.50 -6.69
N ARG A 195 -2.25 -15.84 -6.94
CA ARG A 195 -2.93 -15.44 -8.16
C ARG A 195 -3.28 -13.95 -8.05
N THR A 196 -2.41 -13.08 -8.52
CA THR A 196 -2.72 -11.65 -8.57
C THR A 196 -3.65 -11.35 -9.74
N VAL A 197 -4.81 -10.78 -9.45
CA VAL A 197 -5.86 -10.43 -10.43
C VAL A 197 -5.61 -9.04 -11.01
N SER A 198 -5.20 -8.07 -10.19
CA SER A 198 -4.83 -6.74 -10.65
C SER A 198 -3.74 -6.10 -9.81
N PHE A 199 -3.02 -5.17 -10.42
CA PHE A 199 -2.09 -4.30 -9.72
C PHE A 199 -2.31 -2.84 -10.11
N ALA A 200 -2.34 -1.97 -9.10
CA ALA A 200 -2.37 -0.54 -9.30
C ALA A 200 -1.32 0.15 -8.42
N VAL A 201 -0.65 1.14 -8.98
CA VAL A 201 0.29 2.02 -8.28
C VAL A 201 0.00 3.48 -8.62
N ASN A 202 0.09 4.38 -7.64
CA ASN A 202 -0.21 5.78 -7.85
C ASN A 202 0.79 6.47 -8.80
N ARG A 203 0.29 7.37 -9.66
CA ARG A 203 1.15 8.24 -10.52
C ARG A 203 1.49 9.56 -9.84
N SER A 204 0.62 9.99 -8.94
CA SER A 204 0.77 11.23 -8.19
C SER A 204 0.44 10.99 -6.71
N PRO A 205 1.07 11.73 -5.78
CA PRO A 205 0.64 11.70 -4.39
C PRO A 205 -0.80 12.22 -4.27
N ILE A 206 -1.51 11.76 -3.24
CA ILE A 206 -2.80 12.39 -2.89
C ILE A 206 -2.55 13.83 -2.44
N VAL A 207 -3.49 14.72 -2.75
CA VAL A 207 -3.38 16.13 -2.42
C VAL A 207 -4.17 16.42 -1.16
N VAL A 208 -3.49 17.00 -0.17
CA VAL A 208 -4.06 17.56 1.05
C VAL A 208 -3.51 18.99 1.18
N GLN A 209 -4.39 19.98 1.27
CA GLN A 209 -4.03 21.39 1.33
C GLN A 209 -3.19 21.68 2.57
N GLY A 210 -1.99 22.24 2.34
CA GLY A 210 -1.04 22.61 3.38
C GLY A 210 -0.28 21.42 3.99
N GLU A 211 -0.39 20.22 3.42
CA GLU A 211 0.28 19.02 3.91
C GLU A 211 1.24 18.45 2.86
N HIS A 212 2.45 18.13 3.31
CA HIS A 212 3.53 17.61 2.46
C HIS A 212 4.32 16.48 3.13
N ASP A 213 3.98 16.11 4.36
CA ASP A 213 4.64 15.04 5.09
C ASP A 213 4.32 13.67 4.43
N PRO A 214 5.34 12.95 3.90
CA PRO A 214 5.14 11.69 3.20
C PRO A 214 4.44 10.62 4.05
N LEU A 215 4.75 10.56 5.35
CA LEU A 215 4.17 9.57 6.25
C LEU A 215 2.68 9.86 6.45
N ARG A 216 2.32 11.13 6.70
CA ARG A 216 0.91 11.52 6.85
C ARG A 216 0.10 11.28 5.59
N LEU A 217 0.64 11.61 4.41
CA LEU A 217 -0.01 11.32 3.13
C LEU A 217 -0.18 9.82 2.90
N THR A 218 0.82 9.01 3.20
CA THR A 218 0.73 7.54 3.09
C THR A 218 -0.30 6.97 4.07
N MET A 219 -0.33 7.44 5.31
CA MET A 219 -1.32 7.04 6.30
C MET A 219 -2.74 7.47 5.91
N TRP A 220 -2.89 8.66 5.33
CA TRP A 220 -4.18 9.15 4.83
C TRP A 220 -4.69 8.32 3.65
N TRP A 221 -3.79 7.88 2.76
CA TRP A 221 -4.16 6.93 1.71
C TRP A 221 -4.66 5.61 2.29
N ILE A 222 -3.95 5.02 3.26
CA ILE A 222 -4.39 3.78 3.93
C ILE A 222 -5.77 3.98 4.57
N TRP A 223 -5.99 5.12 5.24
CA TRP A 223 -7.28 5.46 5.83
C TRP A 223 -8.40 5.47 4.80
N ALA A 224 -8.19 6.17 3.68
CA ALA A 224 -9.19 6.31 2.63
C ALA A 224 -9.52 4.97 1.94
N VAL A 225 -8.52 4.11 1.75
CA VAL A 225 -8.70 2.75 1.21
C VAL A 225 -9.48 1.88 2.20
N ALA A 226 -9.11 1.90 3.49
CA ALA A 226 -9.78 1.10 4.51
C ALA A 226 -11.22 1.57 4.75
N ARG A 227 -11.47 2.89 4.77
CA ARG A 227 -12.80 3.49 4.96
C ARG A 227 -13.76 3.26 3.80
N TYR A 228 -13.25 3.00 2.59
CA TYR A 228 -14.08 2.50 1.47
C TYR A 228 -14.58 1.05 1.72
N GLU A 229 -14.21 0.47 2.86
CA GLU A 229 -14.61 -0.83 3.38
C GLU A 229 -14.02 -2.02 2.62
N GLY A 230 -14.18 -3.20 3.23
CA GLY A 230 -13.91 -4.49 2.61
C GLY A 230 -14.92 -4.89 1.53
N ARG A 231 -15.58 -3.92 0.88
CA ARG A 231 -16.50 -4.17 -0.22
C ARG A 231 -15.77 -4.93 -1.32
N PRO A 232 -16.44 -5.90 -1.97
CA PRO A 232 -15.89 -6.61 -3.11
C PRO A 232 -15.34 -5.61 -4.11
N TYR A 233 -14.25 -5.97 -4.75
CA TYR A 233 -13.72 -5.22 -5.87
C TYR A 233 -14.83 -5.05 -6.91
N GLN A 234 -15.31 -3.82 -7.10
CA GLN A 234 -16.41 -3.56 -8.02
C GLN A 234 -15.82 -3.32 -9.40
N ARG A 235 -16.03 -4.29 -10.30
CA ARG A 235 -15.75 -4.14 -11.73
C ARG A 235 -16.97 -4.55 -12.54
N GLU A 236 -17.97 -3.67 -12.58
CA GLU A 236 -19.02 -3.75 -13.61
C GLU A 236 -18.52 -3.00 -14.85
N GLY A 237 -17.93 -3.73 -15.81
CA GLY A 237 -17.37 -3.13 -17.04
C GLY A 237 -16.10 -2.29 -16.80
N ASP A 238 -16.00 -1.13 -17.46
CA ASP A 238 -14.85 -0.20 -17.42
C ASP A 238 -14.85 0.76 -16.21
N LEU A 239 -15.67 0.52 -15.18
CA LEU A 239 -15.74 1.41 -14.02
C LEU A 239 -14.58 1.13 -13.04
N ASP A 240 -13.64 2.07 -12.98
CA ASP A 240 -12.53 2.12 -12.03
C ASP A 240 -13.04 2.11 -10.58
N ASP A 241 -12.66 1.10 -9.79
CA ASP A 241 -12.91 1.07 -8.35
C ASP A 241 -12.41 2.39 -7.74
N PRO A 242 -13.23 3.03 -6.90
CA PRO A 242 -12.90 4.34 -6.36
C PRO A 242 -11.53 4.36 -5.67
N ARG A 243 -11.14 3.29 -4.97
CA ARG A 243 -9.82 3.20 -4.30
C ARG A 243 -8.65 3.47 -5.25
N TRP A 244 -8.79 3.20 -6.55
CA TRP A 244 -7.73 3.48 -7.54
C TRP A 244 -7.73 4.92 -8.03
N ARG A 245 -8.92 5.53 -8.14
CA ARG A 245 -9.07 6.93 -8.56
C ARG A 245 -8.49 7.93 -7.55
N LEU A 246 -8.37 7.53 -6.28
CA LEU A 246 -7.83 8.37 -5.20
C LEU A 246 -6.49 9.03 -5.53
N ALA A 247 -5.60 8.29 -6.19
CA ALA A 247 -4.21 8.69 -6.37
C ALA A 247 -3.78 8.72 -7.86
N ASN A 248 -4.76 8.88 -8.78
CA ASN A 248 -4.53 8.84 -10.22
C ASN A 248 -3.67 7.61 -10.60
N SER A 249 -4.11 6.43 -10.16
CA SER A 249 -3.27 5.23 -10.24
C SER A 249 -3.16 4.69 -11.65
N ARG A 250 -2.01 4.09 -11.95
CA ARG A 250 -1.77 3.30 -13.16
C ARG A 250 -2.13 1.85 -12.87
N HIS A 251 -3.08 1.31 -13.64
CA HIS A 251 -3.36 -0.12 -13.64
C HIS A 251 -2.36 -0.87 -14.54
N MET A 252 -1.96 -2.06 -14.10
CA MET A 252 -1.06 -2.94 -14.84
C MET A 252 -1.53 -4.38 -14.78
N ASP A 253 -1.53 -5.03 -15.94
CA ASP A 253 -1.63 -6.48 -16.01
C ASP A 253 -0.28 -7.11 -15.66
N LEU A 254 -0.26 -7.91 -14.61
CA LEU A 254 0.94 -8.62 -14.18
C LEU A 254 1.14 -9.93 -14.92
N THR A 255 0.19 -10.40 -15.73
CA THR A 255 0.29 -11.68 -16.45
C THR A 255 1.45 -11.70 -17.47
N PRO A 256 1.60 -10.70 -18.38
CA PRO A 256 2.74 -10.65 -19.29
C PRO A 256 4.08 -10.44 -18.56
N ASN A 257 4.02 -9.70 -17.45
CA ASN A 257 5.17 -9.44 -16.59
C ASN A 257 5.61 -10.68 -15.82
N ARG A 258 4.67 -11.53 -15.38
CA ARG A 258 4.94 -12.79 -14.70
C ARG A 258 5.73 -13.74 -15.59
N SER A 259 5.37 -13.86 -16.87
CA SER A 259 6.14 -14.66 -17.83
C SER A 259 7.57 -14.14 -17.95
N ARG A 260 7.76 -12.82 -18.15
CA ARG A 260 9.11 -12.21 -18.23
C ARG A 260 9.94 -12.40 -16.96
N THR A 261 9.34 -12.25 -15.77
CA THR A 261 10.03 -12.41 -14.49
C THR A 261 10.39 -13.88 -14.20
N ILE A 262 9.51 -14.83 -14.56
CA ILE A 262 9.78 -16.26 -14.41
C ILE A 262 10.84 -16.72 -15.42
N GLU A 263 10.71 -16.34 -16.69
CA GLU A 263 11.65 -16.67 -17.77
C GLU A 263 13.05 -16.12 -17.51
N ALA A 264 13.17 -14.85 -17.08
CA ALA A 264 14.46 -14.24 -16.74
C ALA A 264 15.20 -15.00 -15.62
N ARG A 265 14.48 -15.63 -14.69
CA ARG A 265 15.07 -16.47 -13.63
C ARG A 265 15.43 -17.87 -14.09
N ILE A 266 14.63 -18.50 -14.97
CA ILE A 266 15.00 -19.80 -15.56
C ILE A 266 16.35 -19.66 -16.29
N HIS A 267 16.57 -18.55 -16.99
CA HIS A 267 17.84 -18.25 -17.65
C HIS A 267 19.00 -17.90 -16.70
N GLN A 268 18.72 -17.53 -15.44
CA GLN A 268 19.75 -17.33 -14.40
C GLN A 268 20.08 -18.63 -13.64
N ILE A 269 19.15 -19.59 -13.59
CA ILE A 269 19.33 -20.87 -12.88
C ILE A 269 19.96 -21.93 -13.79
N ILE A 270 19.77 -21.84 -15.10
CA ILE A 270 20.50 -22.64 -16.08
C ILE A 270 21.78 -21.88 -16.43
N PRO A 271 22.97 -22.22 -15.88
CA PRO A 271 24.19 -21.68 -16.43
C PRO A 271 24.25 -22.07 -17.90
N GLN A 272 24.40 -21.09 -18.78
CA GLN A 272 24.69 -21.37 -20.18
C GLN A 272 25.93 -22.27 -20.22
N ARG A 273 25.72 -23.52 -20.63
CA ARG A 273 26.81 -24.44 -20.96
C ARG A 273 27.37 -24.09 -22.31
#